data_AF-A0A1U7DU77-F1
#
_entry.id   AF-A0A1U7DU77-F1
#
_cell.length_a   1.000
_cell.length_b   1.000
_cell.length_c   1.000
_cell.angle_alpha   90.00
_cell.angle_beta   90.00
_cell.angle_gamma   90.00
#
_symmetry.space_group_name_H-M   'P 1'
#
loop_
_entity.id
_entity.type
_entity.pdbx_description
1 polymer ?
#
loop_
_entity_poly.entity_id
_entity_poly.type
_entity_poly.pdbx_seq_one_letter_code
_entity_poly.pdbx_strand_id
1 'polypeptide(L)'
;MKKALLFIAIVSLFINFKGNAIGLRSVKEQNFNIEKDLLLVQFDCKTDVDDLHTIAAMATLILNAKFSKIQYHAVAGTYGTQKGLYVPPNDLLKLCFGNNWTDANENFNEAIKKVKTIVLKTLVKQGDIWIAEAGQSDFTAKLIKAIQIDLPKIDVTKRIHVVQHSDWNEKHTSAEHLKFIKENSDYKKIPDGNVVGNGTPGFCDPKYTYWKDKITNPKLFEIWKLATNLSNKYNGKEGRYNNKAISAGGMDFSDFSEVCWILGLKNINDIEQFFNTYSL
;
A
#
# COMPACT_ATOMS: atom_id res chain seq x y z
N MET A 1 -43.51 -80.20 -19.56
CA MET A 1 -42.26 -79.43 -19.75
C MET A 1 -42.57 -78.12 -20.46
N LYS A 2 -42.38 -76.99 -19.79
CA LYS A 2 -41.86 -75.71 -20.31
C LYS A 2 -41.84 -74.74 -19.12
N LYS A 3 -40.63 -74.48 -18.61
CA LYS A 3 -40.36 -73.56 -17.50
C LYS A 3 -40.66 -72.14 -17.97
N ALA A 4 -41.48 -71.40 -17.22
CA ALA A 4 -41.62 -69.96 -17.40
C ALA A 4 -40.40 -69.29 -16.75
N LEU A 5 -39.61 -68.56 -17.55
CA LEU A 5 -38.56 -67.68 -17.02
C LEU A 5 -39.22 -66.41 -16.47
N LEU A 6 -39.05 -66.16 -15.17
CA LEU A 6 -39.41 -64.91 -14.52
C LEU A 6 -38.21 -63.95 -14.65
N PHE A 7 -38.34 -62.88 -15.44
CA PHE A 7 -37.35 -61.79 -15.48
C PHE A 7 -37.67 -60.81 -14.34
N ILE A 8 -36.81 -60.77 -13.32
CA ILE A 8 -36.87 -59.74 -12.28
C ILE A 8 -36.11 -58.52 -12.79
N ALA A 9 -36.83 -57.46 -13.13
CA ALA A 9 -36.23 -56.17 -13.43
C ALA A 9 -35.82 -55.48 -12.12
N ILE A 10 -34.52 -55.38 -11.86
CA ILE A 10 -33.97 -54.57 -10.77
C ILE A 10 -34.01 -53.11 -11.23
N VAL A 11 -34.96 -52.33 -10.69
CA VAL A 11 -35.02 -50.89 -10.89
C VAL A 11 -34.04 -50.24 -9.91
N SER A 12 -32.89 -49.80 -10.41
CA SER A 12 -31.95 -48.97 -9.67
C SER A 12 -32.56 -47.56 -9.50
N LEU A 13 -33.09 -47.24 -8.33
CA LEU A 13 -33.46 -45.87 -7.98
C LEU A 13 -32.18 -45.04 -7.83
N PHE A 14 -31.83 -44.24 -8.83
CA PHE A 14 -30.84 -43.18 -8.68
C PHE A 14 -31.47 -42.02 -7.90
N ILE A 15 -31.19 -41.97 -6.59
CA ILE A 15 -31.50 -40.80 -5.76
C ILE A 15 -30.50 -39.71 -6.16
N ASN A 16 -30.96 -38.76 -6.97
CA ASN A 16 -30.22 -37.53 -7.24
C ASN A 16 -30.21 -36.68 -5.97
N PHE A 17 -29.15 -36.80 -5.18
CA PHE A 17 -28.82 -35.81 -4.16
C PHE A 17 -28.47 -34.51 -4.90
N LYS A 18 -29.44 -33.58 -4.99
CA LYS A 18 -29.12 -32.17 -5.21
C LYS A 18 -28.40 -31.68 -3.95
N GLY A 19 -27.08 -31.84 -3.94
CA GLY A 19 -26.24 -31.11 -3.02
C GLY A 19 -26.46 -29.63 -3.30
N ASN A 20 -27.11 -28.93 -2.37
CA ASN A 20 -26.96 -27.49 -2.27
C ASN A 20 -25.49 -27.26 -1.88
N ALA A 21 -24.62 -27.23 -2.87
CA ALA A 21 -23.36 -26.53 -2.73
C ALA A 21 -23.77 -25.08 -2.43
N ILE A 22 -23.72 -24.71 -1.16
CA ILE A 22 -23.59 -23.33 -0.75
C ILE A 22 -22.32 -22.90 -1.46
N GLY A 23 -22.49 -22.26 -2.61
CA GLY A 23 -21.39 -21.62 -3.28
C GLY A 23 -20.78 -20.72 -2.23
N LEU A 24 -19.59 -21.11 -1.75
CA LEU A 24 -18.66 -20.16 -1.16
C LEU A 24 -18.61 -19.04 -2.19
N ARG A 25 -19.35 -17.96 -1.94
CA ARG A 25 -19.13 -16.70 -2.62
C ARG A 25 -17.64 -16.50 -2.42
N SER A 26 -16.84 -16.68 -3.48
CA SER A 26 -15.54 -16.06 -3.53
C SER A 26 -15.83 -14.62 -3.15
N VAL A 27 -15.34 -14.19 -1.98
CA VAL A 27 -15.40 -12.77 -1.62
C VAL A 27 -14.71 -12.09 -2.79
N LYS A 28 -15.49 -11.45 -3.65
CA LYS A 28 -14.95 -10.71 -4.78
C LYS A 28 -14.04 -9.69 -4.13
N GLU A 29 -12.73 -9.77 -4.38
CA GLU A 29 -11.77 -8.80 -3.84
C GLU A 29 -12.35 -7.41 -4.12
N GLN A 30 -12.54 -6.64 -3.06
CA GLN A 30 -12.99 -5.27 -3.18
C GLN A 30 -11.87 -4.52 -3.90
N ASN A 31 -12.21 -3.77 -4.94
CA ASN A 31 -11.24 -3.02 -5.72
C ASN A 31 -11.36 -1.55 -5.35
N PHE A 32 -10.23 -0.84 -5.35
CA PHE A 32 -10.20 0.61 -5.20
C PHE A 32 -11.10 1.28 -6.23
N ASN A 33 -12.05 2.10 -5.77
CA ASN A 33 -12.91 2.89 -6.62
C ASN A 33 -12.38 4.33 -6.70
N ILE A 34 -11.76 4.65 -7.84
CA ILE A 34 -11.12 5.94 -8.12
C ILE A 34 -12.02 7.17 -7.93
N GLU A 35 -13.35 7.04 -8.03
CA GLU A 35 -14.27 8.17 -7.95
C GLU A 35 -14.71 8.49 -6.51
N LYS A 36 -14.68 7.50 -5.62
CA LYS A 36 -15.26 7.63 -4.27
C LYS A 36 -14.26 7.35 -3.14
N ASP A 37 -13.27 6.50 -3.38
CA ASP A 37 -12.36 6.01 -2.34
C ASP A 37 -11.18 6.97 -2.16
N LEU A 38 -10.62 6.96 -0.95
CA LEU A 38 -9.41 7.69 -0.61
C LEU A 38 -8.21 6.74 -0.54
N LEU A 39 -7.15 7.07 -1.26
CA LEU A 39 -5.84 6.46 -1.09
C LEU A 39 -5.02 7.25 -0.06
N LEU A 40 -4.85 6.72 1.14
CA LEU A 40 -3.97 7.28 2.16
C LEU A 40 -2.60 6.61 2.03
N VAL A 41 -1.58 7.35 1.60
CA VAL A 41 -0.22 6.82 1.45
C VAL A 41 0.60 7.27 2.64
N GLN A 42 1.04 6.31 3.44
CA GLN A 42 1.81 6.56 4.65
C GLN A 42 3.28 6.22 4.39
N PHE A 43 4.17 7.10 4.84
CA PHE A 43 5.61 7.03 4.73
C PHE A 43 6.20 7.10 6.14
N ASP A 44 6.90 6.07 6.58
CA ASP A 44 7.52 6.11 7.90
C ASP A 44 8.70 7.09 7.94
N CYS A 45 9.42 7.21 6.82
CA CYS A 45 10.63 8.01 6.61
C CYS A 45 11.65 7.81 7.75
N LYS A 46 11.79 6.58 8.22
CA LYS A 46 12.69 6.23 9.31
C LYS A 46 13.15 4.76 9.18
N THR A 47 14.40 4.41 9.42
CA THR A 47 15.59 5.22 9.21
C THR A 47 16.22 4.97 7.83
N ASP A 48 15.62 4.06 7.05
CA ASP A 48 15.88 3.84 5.64
C ASP A 48 15.43 5.06 4.81
N VAL A 49 16.00 5.21 3.62
CA VAL A 49 15.81 6.32 2.68
C VAL A 49 15.01 5.92 1.43
N ASP A 50 14.60 4.67 1.32
CA ASP A 50 13.72 4.10 0.29
C ASP A 50 12.42 4.89 0.11
N ASP A 51 11.84 5.35 1.22
CA ASP A 51 10.62 6.15 1.24
C ASP A 51 10.69 7.43 0.39
N LEU A 52 11.89 8.01 0.23
CA LEU A 52 12.09 9.17 -0.63
C LEU A 52 11.87 8.82 -2.11
N HIS A 53 12.32 7.64 -2.56
CA HIS A 53 12.00 7.18 -3.90
C HIS A 53 10.54 6.69 -4.00
N THR A 54 9.96 6.11 -2.94
CA THR A 54 8.53 5.76 -2.90
C THR A 54 7.65 7.01 -3.10
N ILE A 55 7.99 8.13 -2.45
CA ILE A 55 7.32 9.42 -2.65
C ILE A 55 7.42 9.88 -4.12
N ALA A 56 8.59 9.73 -4.76
CA ALA A 56 8.78 10.07 -6.17
C ALA A 56 8.01 9.14 -7.13
N ALA A 57 7.93 7.84 -6.82
CA ALA A 57 7.14 6.87 -7.56
C ALA A 57 5.63 7.18 -7.47
N MET A 58 5.15 7.51 -6.26
CA MET A 58 3.76 7.96 -6.07
C MET A 58 3.46 9.23 -6.87
N ALA A 59 4.36 10.22 -6.85
CA ALA A 59 4.21 11.44 -7.64
C ALA A 59 4.17 11.17 -9.16
N THR A 60 4.99 10.22 -9.63
CA THR A 60 4.98 9.75 -11.02
C THR A 60 3.63 9.19 -11.41
N LEU A 61 3.02 8.38 -10.53
CA LEU A 61 1.71 7.79 -10.79
C LEU A 61 0.60 8.85 -10.86
N ILE A 62 0.50 9.75 -9.87
CA ILE A 62 -0.60 10.74 -9.81
C ILE A 62 -0.50 11.83 -10.88
N LEU A 63 0.71 12.10 -11.40
CA LEU A 63 0.91 13.04 -12.50
C LEU A 63 0.56 12.41 -13.86
N ASN A 64 0.46 11.08 -13.94
CA ASN A 64 -0.04 10.40 -15.11
C ASN A 64 -1.56 10.60 -15.24
N ALA A 65 -2.02 11.01 -16.44
CA ALA A 65 -3.41 11.34 -16.71
C ALA A 65 -4.41 10.23 -16.33
N LYS A 66 -4.00 8.96 -16.44
CA LYS A 66 -4.82 7.79 -16.09
C LYS A 66 -5.22 7.77 -14.61
N PHE A 67 -4.40 8.34 -13.74
CA PHE A 67 -4.60 8.33 -12.28
C PHE A 67 -4.91 9.72 -11.71
N SER A 68 -5.07 10.73 -12.55
CA SER A 68 -5.37 12.12 -12.16
C SER A 68 -6.63 12.28 -11.30
N LYS A 69 -7.55 11.30 -11.35
CA LYS A 69 -8.79 11.29 -10.55
C LYS A 69 -8.65 10.67 -9.17
N ILE A 70 -7.54 9.99 -8.86
CA ILE A 70 -7.33 9.38 -7.54
C ILE A 70 -7.44 10.47 -6.48
N GLN A 71 -8.36 10.30 -5.55
CA GLN A 71 -8.35 11.05 -4.31
C GLN A 71 -7.30 10.42 -3.40
N TYR A 72 -6.30 11.21 -3.02
CA TYR A 72 -5.24 10.72 -2.14
C TYR A 72 -4.93 11.73 -1.04
N HIS A 73 -4.22 11.27 -0.02
CA HIS A 73 -3.51 12.13 0.93
C HIS A 73 -2.23 11.41 1.39
N ALA A 74 -1.12 12.12 1.45
CA ALA A 74 0.13 11.57 1.97
C ALA A 74 0.30 11.87 3.47
N VAL A 75 0.94 10.96 4.21
CA VAL A 75 1.31 11.19 5.62
C VAL A 75 2.75 10.74 5.80
N ALA A 76 3.62 11.61 6.30
CA ALA A 76 5.01 11.26 6.60
C ALA A 76 5.25 11.17 8.10
N GLY A 77 6.23 10.38 8.51
CA GLY A 77 6.53 10.16 9.93
C GLY A 77 5.60 9.16 10.60
N THR A 78 5.05 8.22 9.84
CA THR A 78 4.16 7.16 10.36
C THR A 78 4.96 5.96 10.90
N TYR A 79 6.07 6.21 11.57
CA TYR A 79 6.91 5.17 12.15
C TYR A 79 6.40 4.66 13.50
N GLY A 80 6.76 3.42 13.83
CA GLY A 80 6.42 2.74 15.08
C GLY A 80 7.57 2.73 16.09
N THR A 81 7.90 1.53 16.56
CA THR A 81 8.88 1.32 17.64
C THR A 81 10.34 1.25 17.18
N GLN A 82 10.58 1.40 15.88
CA GLN A 82 11.90 1.32 15.30
C GLN A 82 12.86 2.42 15.81
N LYS A 83 14.15 2.07 15.84
CA LYS A 83 15.24 2.98 16.25
C LYS A 83 15.84 3.65 15.03
N GLY A 84 16.67 4.66 15.26
CA GLY A 84 17.36 5.41 14.21
C GLY A 84 16.79 6.82 14.04
N LEU A 85 17.36 7.55 13.09
CA LEU A 85 16.99 8.94 12.84
C LEU A 85 15.97 9.02 11.72
N TYR A 86 15.04 9.98 11.86
CA TYR A 86 14.12 10.36 10.81
C TYR A 86 14.88 10.88 9.58
N VAL A 87 14.38 10.58 8.39
CA VAL A 87 14.86 11.06 7.09
C VAL A 87 13.91 12.18 6.66
N PRO A 88 14.32 13.47 6.72
CA PRO A 88 13.40 14.59 6.44
C PRO A 88 12.93 14.63 4.97
N PRO A 89 11.64 14.37 4.67
CA PRO A 89 11.11 14.32 3.31
C PRO A 89 10.36 15.60 2.91
N ASN A 90 10.25 16.60 3.80
CA ASN A 90 9.29 17.72 3.69
C ASN A 90 9.40 18.50 2.38
N ASP A 91 10.62 18.82 1.94
CA ASP A 91 10.84 19.54 0.67
C ASP A 91 10.36 18.71 -0.53
N LEU A 92 10.59 17.40 -0.49
CA LEU A 92 10.13 16.47 -1.52
C LEU A 92 8.61 16.32 -1.50
N LEU A 93 7.98 16.15 -0.34
CA LEU A 93 6.52 16.06 -0.21
C LEU A 93 5.84 17.34 -0.70
N LYS A 94 6.39 18.51 -0.38
CA LYS A 94 5.89 19.79 -0.89
C LYS A 94 6.00 19.88 -2.41
N LEU A 95 7.12 19.43 -2.99
CA LEU A 95 7.31 19.40 -4.45
C LEU A 95 6.33 18.42 -5.14
N CYS A 96 6.15 17.24 -4.57
CA CYS A 96 5.29 16.19 -5.12
C CYS A 96 3.79 16.51 -4.97
N PHE A 97 3.37 16.91 -3.77
CA PHE A 97 1.96 16.91 -3.35
C PHE A 97 1.43 18.29 -2.93
N GLY A 98 2.26 19.33 -2.92
CA GLY A 98 1.87 20.67 -2.46
C GLY A 98 1.38 20.64 -1.02
N ASN A 99 0.08 20.89 -0.81
CA ASN A 99 -0.57 20.85 0.50
C ASN A 99 -1.25 19.51 0.81
N ASN A 100 -1.23 18.56 -0.13
CA ASN A 100 -1.94 17.28 0.02
C ASN A 100 -1.14 16.22 0.80
N TRP A 101 -0.54 16.66 1.90
CA TRP A 101 0.17 15.79 2.82
C TRP A 101 0.11 16.31 4.27
N THR A 102 0.51 15.48 5.23
CA THR A 102 0.56 15.79 6.66
C THR A 102 1.83 15.24 7.30
N ASP A 103 2.43 16.03 8.19
CA ASP A 103 3.64 15.66 8.95
C ASP A 103 3.28 15.11 10.33
N ALA A 104 3.35 13.79 10.49
CA ALA A 104 3.15 13.12 11.78
C ALA A 104 4.41 13.10 12.65
N ASN A 105 5.60 13.32 12.06
CA ASN A 105 6.85 13.46 12.82
C ASN A 105 6.91 14.81 13.55
N GLU A 106 6.46 15.90 12.92
CA GLU A 106 6.39 17.23 13.55
C GLU A 106 5.38 17.25 14.70
N ASN A 107 4.15 16.78 14.46
CA ASN A 107 3.12 16.73 15.49
C ASN A 107 2.12 15.59 15.26
N PHE A 108 2.43 14.44 15.86
CA PHE A 108 1.64 13.21 15.72
C PHE A 108 0.14 13.39 16.04
N ASN A 109 -0.19 14.08 17.14
CA ASN A 109 -1.59 14.23 17.57
C ASN A 109 -2.39 15.15 16.63
N GLU A 110 -1.78 16.24 16.17
CA GLU A 110 -2.41 17.12 15.19
C GLU A 110 -2.53 16.44 13.82
N ALA A 111 -1.54 15.64 13.43
CA ALA A 111 -1.61 14.82 12.23
C ALA A 111 -2.80 13.84 12.27
N ILE A 112 -3.01 13.15 13.39
CA ILE A 112 -4.19 12.27 13.58
C ILE A 112 -5.50 13.06 13.41
N LYS A 113 -5.63 14.25 14.01
CA LYS A 113 -6.85 15.07 13.87
C LYS A 113 -7.10 15.50 12.43
N LYS A 114 -6.04 15.96 11.73
CA LYS A 114 -6.12 16.42 10.35
C LYS A 114 -6.48 15.28 9.41
N VAL A 115 -5.77 14.14 9.50
CA VAL A 115 -6.02 12.98 8.65
C VAL A 115 -7.39 12.36 8.94
N LYS A 116 -7.80 12.27 10.22
CA LYS A 116 -9.17 11.86 10.57
C LYS A 116 -10.21 12.72 9.86
N THR A 117 -10.06 14.04 9.86
CA THR A 117 -11.01 14.95 9.19
C THR A 117 -11.12 14.67 7.70
N ILE A 118 -10.01 14.30 7.03
CA ILE A 118 -10.00 13.92 5.61
C ILE A 118 -10.73 12.60 5.42
N VAL A 119 -10.38 11.58 6.21
CA VAL A 119 -10.97 10.24 6.16
C VAL A 119 -12.49 10.26 6.41
N LEU A 120 -12.95 11.02 7.41
CA LEU A 120 -14.37 11.12 7.73
C LEU A 120 -15.19 11.67 6.56
N LYS A 121 -14.66 12.62 5.79
CA LYS A 121 -15.35 13.17 4.60
C LYS A 121 -15.59 12.08 3.55
N THR A 122 -14.63 11.18 3.35
CA THR A 122 -14.76 10.05 2.42
C THR A 122 -15.75 9.01 2.95
N LEU A 123 -15.62 8.61 4.22
CA LEU A 123 -16.48 7.60 4.83
C LEU A 123 -17.96 8.01 4.85
N VAL A 124 -18.26 9.26 5.19
CA VAL A 124 -19.63 9.83 5.20
C VAL A 124 -20.25 9.85 3.80
N LYS A 125 -19.42 10.02 2.76
CA LYS A 125 -19.85 9.93 1.36
C LYS A 125 -19.92 8.50 0.82
N GLN A 126 -19.83 7.50 1.70
CA GLN A 126 -19.86 6.09 1.36
C GLN A 126 -18.66 5.60 0.51
N GLY A 127 -17.55 6.35 0.54
CA GLY A 127 -16.25 5.90 0.02
C GLY A 127 -15.48 5.07 1.05
N ASP A 128 -14.55 4.25 0.57
CA ASP A 128 -13.67 3.42 1.40
C ASP A 128 -12.30 4.09 1.53
N ILE A 129 -11.57 3.72 2.58
CA ILE A 129 -10.21 4.19 2.84
C ILE A 129 -9.25 3.05 2.54
N TRP A 130 -8.31 3.30 1.66
CA TRP A 130 -7.25 2.37 1.32
C TRP A 130 -5.93 2.94 1.78
N ILE A 131 -5.26 2.25 2.69
CA ILE A 131 -4.02 2.69 3.32
C ILE A 131 -2.88 1.86 2.75
N ALA A 132 -1.92 2.51 2.08
CA ALA A 132 -0.62 1.92 1.77
C ALA A 132 0.34 2.26 2.92
N GLU A 133 0.88 1.24 3.57
CA GLU A 133 1.80 1.39 4.70
C GLU A 133 3.25 1.07 4.34
N ALA A 134 4.01 2.10 3.99
CA ALA A 134 5.45 2.04 3.76
C ALA A 134 6.26 1.93 5.06
N GLY A 135 5.80 1.11 6.01
CA GLY A 135 6.35 1.07 7.36
C GLY A 135 5.38 0.51 8.39
N GLN A 136 5.38 1.06 9.59
CA GLN A 136 4.68 0.50 10.75
C GLN A 136 3.28 1.07 10.96
N SER A 137 2.40 0.32 11.64
CA SER A 137 0.96 0.63 11.70
C SER A 137 0.50 1.43 12.92
N ASP A 138 1.43 2.00 13.70
CA ASP A 138 1.12 2.72 14.93
C ASP A 138 0.24 3.97 14.68
N PHE A 139 0.53 4.72 13.60
CA PHE A 139 -0.28 5.85 13.18
C PHE A 139 -1.69 5.40 12.76
N THR A 140 -1.79 4.37 11.92
CA THR A 140 -3.07 3.79 11.47
C THR A 140 -3.93 3.29 12.62
N ALA A 141 -3.35 2.62 13.62
CA ALA A 141 -4.09 2.17 14.78
C ALA A 141 -4.73 3.34 15.54
N LYS A 142 -3.98 4.43 15.75
CA LYS A 142 -4.49 5.65 16.41
C LYS A 142 -5.55 6.35 15.56
N LEU A 143 -5.36 6.38 14.24
CA LEU A 143 -6.33 6.96 13.31
C LEU A 143 -7.66 6.19 13.34
N ILE A 144 -7.63 4.86 13.26
CA ILE A 144 -8.84 4.01 13.32
C ILE A 144 -9.55 4.18 14.66
N LYS A 145 -8.84 4.15 15.79
CA LYS A 145 -9.41 4.42 17.13
C LYS A 145 -10.13 5.78 17.14
N ALA A 146 -9.52 6.82 16.57
CA ALA A 146 -10.10 8.15 16.52
C ALA A 146 -11.33 8.24 15.59
N ILE A 147 -11.38 7.47 14.51
CA ILE A 147 -12.54 7.36 13.60
C ILE A 147 -13.71 6.65 14.30
N GLN A 148 -13.46 5.56 15.02
CA GLN A 148 -14.50 4.80 15.72
C GLN A 148 -15.20 5.63 16.81
N ILE A 149 -14.52 6.62 17.40
CA ILE A 149 -15.15 7.57 18.34
C ILE A 149 -16.20 8.44 17.63
N ASP A 150 -15.87 8.97 16.44
CA ASP A 150 -16.76 9.89 15.71
C ASP A 150 -17.84 9.15 14.91
N LEU A 151 -17.56 7.92 14.46
CA LEU A 151 -18.47 7.07 13.69
C LEU A 151 -18.62 5.68 14.35
N PRO A 152 -19.20 5.57 15.55
CA PRO A 152 -19.26 4.31 16.31
C PRO A 152 -20.08 3.20 15.65
N LYS A 153 -20.88 3.54 14.63
CA LYS A 153 -21.70 2.58 13.87
C LYS A 153 -21.06 2.11 12.57
N ILE A 154 -19.91 2.68 12.17
CA ILE A 154 -19.25 2.27 10.93
C ILE A 154 -18.54 0.93 11.14
N ASP A 155 -18.73 0.02 10.19
CA ASP A 155 -17.99 -1.24 10.17
C ASP A 155 -16.60 -1.00 9.55
N VAL A 156 -15.63 -0.61 10.37
CA VAL A 156 -14.27 -0.30 9.92
C VAL A 156 -13.61 -1.49 9.21
N THR A 157 -13.98 -2.73 9.54
CA THR A 157 -13.45 -3.95 8.91
C THR A 157 -13.87 -4.13 7.45
N LYS A 158 -14.85 -3.34 6.98
CA LYS A 158 -15.31 -3.32 5.58
C LYS A 158 -15.01 -2.02 4.84
N ARG A 159 -14.62 -0.97 5.57
CA ARG A 159 -14.52 0.41 5.03
C ARG A 159 -13.11 0.97 5.10
N ILE A 160 -12.22 0.33 5.86
CA ILE A 160 -10.82 0.70 5.98
C ILE A 160 -10.00 -0.54 5.62
N HIS A 161 -9.27 -0.45 4.51
CA HIS A 161 -8.41 -1.49 3.97
C HIS A 161 -6.96 -1.06 4.18
N VAL A 162 -6.17 -1.91 4.83
CA VAL A 162 -4.76 -1.62 5.15
C VAL A 162 -3.90 -2.62 4.39
N VAL A 163 -2.98 -2.12 3.57
CA VAL A 163 -2.08 -2.95 2.78
C VAL A 163 -0.65 -2.65 3.22
N GLN A 164 0.05 -3.70 3.64
CA GLN A 164 1.41 -3.61 4.16
C GLN A 164 2.23 -4.78 3.60
N HIS A 165 3.45 -4.50 3.16
CA HIS A 165 4.43 -5.54 2.86
C HIS A 165 5.47 -5.66 3.97
N SER A 166 6.33 -6.69 3.87
CA SER A 166 7.46 -6.96 4.78
C SER A 166 7.10 -7.47 6.18
N ASP A 167 7.78 -8.54 6.59
CA ASP A 167 7.79 -9.01 8.00
C ASP A 167 8.42 -7.99 8.94
N TRP A 168 9.32 -7.16 8.43
CA TRP A 168 10.04 -6.17 9.23
C TRP A 168 9.08 -5.10 9.76
N ASN A 169 8.18 -4.62 8.90
CA ASN A 169 7.16 -3.63 9.24
C ASN A 169 6.24 -4.09 10.37
N GLU A 170 5.76 -5.34 10.32
CA GLU A 170 4.98 -5.92 11.41
C GLU A 170 5.78 -6.03 12.71
N LYS A 171 7.06 -6.44 12.64
CA LYS A 171 7.92 -6.60 13.83
C LYS A 171 8.27 -5.29 14.52
N HIS A 172 8.23 -4.17 13.79
CA HIS A 172 8.51 -2.84 14.32
C HIS A 172 7.25 -2.03 14.64
N THR A 173 6.08 -2.52 14.27
CA THR A 173 4.80 -2.02 14.79
C THR A 173 4.65 -2.47 16.25
N SER A 174 4.13 -1.61 17.13
CA SER A 174 3.86 -2.07 18.50
C SER A 174 2.83 -3.21 18.51
N ALA A 175 3.07 -4.22 19.35
CA ALA A 175 2.26 -5.46 19.33
C ALA A 175 0.76 -5.21 19.57
N GLU A 176 0.42 -4.24 20.44
CA GLU A 176 -0.97 -3.83 20.67
C GLU A 176 -1.58 -3.23 19.40
N HIS A 177 -0.87 -2.32 18.72
CA HIS A 177 -1.39 -1.67 17.53
C HIS A 177 -1.49 -2.64 16.35
N LEU A 178 -0.52 -3.54 16.15
CA LEU A 178 -0.58 -4.57 15.12
C LEU A 178 -1.77 -5.51 15.32
N LYS A 179 -2.01 -5.95 16.55
CA LYS A 179 -3.19 -6.75 16.88
C LYS A 179 -4.47 -5.97 16.59
N PHE A 180 -4.53 -4.73 17.08
CA PHE A 180 -5.70 -3.88 16.91
C PHE A 180 -6.05 -3.66 15.45
N ILE A 181 -5.09 -3.32 14.58
CA ILE A 181 -5.38 -3.06 13.16
C ILE A 181 -5.86 -4.31 12.43
N LYS A 182 -5.29 -5.48 12.73
CA LYS A 182 -5.74 -6.77 12.15
C LYS A 182 -7.18 -7.12 12.55
N GLU A 183 -7.60 -6.71 13.74
CA GLU A 183 -8.96 -6.93 14.25
C GLU A 183 -9.95 -5.84 13.81
N ASN A 184 -9.47 -4.64 13.46
CA ASN A 184 -10.30 -3.44 13.24
C ASN A 184 -10.12 -2.81 11.84
N SER A 185 -9.67 -3.59 10.86
CA SER A 185 -9.60 -3.19 9.46
C SER A 185 -9.63 -4.43 8.56
N ASP A 186 -9.83 -4.23 7.27
CA ASP A 186 -9.50 -5.24 6.26
C ASP A 186 -7.98 -5.22 6.01
N TYR A 187 -7.23 -5.84 6.91
CA TYR A 187 -5.78 -5.90 6.81
C TYR A 187 -5.31 -6.95 5.79
N LYS A 188 -4.43 -6.53 4.88
CA LYS A 188 -3.83 -7.33 3.82
C LYS A 188 -2.32 -7.24 3.90
N LYS A 189 -1.70 -8.35 4.30
CA LYS A 189 -0.28 -8.55 4.12
C LYS A 189 0.00 -9.03 2.70
N ILE A 190 0.88 -8.33 1.99
CA ILE A 190 1.27 -8.69 0.63
C ILE A 190 2.71 -9.22 0.60
N PRO A 191 3.12 -9.95 -0.47
CA PRO A 191 4.50 -10.32 -0.69
C PRO A 191 5.47 -9.12 -0.68
N ASP A 192 6.73 -9.40 -0.41
CA ASP A 192 7.77 -8.39 -0.22
C ASP A 192 8.02 -7.57 -1.50
N GLY A 193 7.89 -6.24 -1.41
CA GLY A 193 8.14 -5.30 -2.50
C GLY A 193 9.60 -5.20 -2.93
N ASN A 194 10.53 -5.83 -2.20
CA ASN A 194 11.94 -5.91 -2.59
C ASN A 194 12.23 -7.03 -3.59
N VAL A 195 11.29 -7.95 -3.82
CA VAL A 195 11.52 -9.19 -4.56
C VAL A 195 10.59 -9.28 -5.78
N VAL A 196 11.17 -9.52 -6.95
CA VAL A 196 10.40 -9.78 -8.17
C VAL A 196 9.81 -11.19 -8.20
N GLY A 197 8.68 -11.37 -8.86
CA GLY A 197 8.12 -12.70 -9.15
C GLY A 197 7.45 -13.42 -7.98
N ASN A 198 7.16 -12.71 -6.88
CA ASN A 198 6.48 -13.27 -5.70
C ASN A 198 4.97 -12.93 -5.62
N GLY A 199 4.43 -12.23 -6.64
CA GLY A 199 3.02 -11.80 -6.70
C GLY A 199 2.80 -10.30 -6.46
N THR A 200 3.85 -9.55 -6.14
CA THR A 200 3.90 -8.08 -6.13
C THR A 200 5.05 -7.58 -7.00
N PRO A 201 5.04 -6.31 -7.42
CA PRO A 201 6.21 -5.71 -8.05
C PRO A 201 7.43 -5.74 -7.12
N GLY A 202 8.62 -5.92 -7.69
CA GLY A 202 9.90 -5.83 -6.99
C GLY A 202 10.62 -4.53 -7.32
N PHE A 203 10.70 -3.59 -6.39
CA PHE A 203 11.25 -2.25 -6.60
C PHE A 203 12.54 -1.98 -5.82
N CYS A 204 13.42 -2.97 -5.72
CA CYS A 204 14.78 -2.80 -5.19
C CYS A 204 15.80 -3.35 -6.20
N ASP A 205 16.55 -2.46 -6.86
CA ASP A 205 17.59 -2.83 -7.81
C ASP A 205 18.86 -1.97 -7.62
N PRO A 206 19.97 -2.54 -7.14
CA PRO A 206 21.25 -1.83 -6.97
C PRO A 206 21.89 -1.39 -8.30
N LYS A 207 21.44 -1.90 -9.45
CA LYS A 207 22.05 -1.65 -10.77
C LYS A 207 21.24 -0.68 -11.63
N TYR A 208 20.00 -0.40 -11.28
CA TYR A 208 19.14 0.48 -12.05
C TYR A 208 19.54 1.96 -11.88
N THR A 209 20.24 2.51 -12.87
CA THR A 209 20.84 3.85 -12.80
C THR A 209 20.35 4.82 -13.90
N TYR A 210 19.53 4.33 -14.83
CA TYR A 210 19.18 5.02 -16.08
C TYR A 210 17.78 5.66 -16.06
N TRP A 211 17.20 5.90 -14.87
CA TRP A 211 15.91 6.58 -14.72
C TRP A 211 15.87 7.94 -15.42
N LYS A 212 16.99 8.67 -15.45
CA LYS A 212 17.10 10.00 -16.08
C LYS A 212 16.77 9.96 -17.56
N ASP A 213 17.11 8.86 -18.23
CA ASP A 213 16.88 8.69 -19.67
C ASP A 213 15.41 8.35 -19.98
N LYS A 214 14.65 7.94 -18.96
CA LYS A 214 13.24 7.53 -19.09
C LYS A 214 12.27 8.69 -18.82
N ILE A 215 12.66 9.62 -17.95
CA ILE A 215 11.79 10.74 -17.57
C ILE A 215 11.85 11.87 -18.59
N THR A 216 10.76 12.07 -19.33
CA THR A 216 10.62 13.22 -20.26
C THR A 216 9.93 14.42 -19.64
N ASN A 217 9.13 14.22 -18.58
CA ASN A 217 8.43 15.30 -17.90
C ASN A 217 9.38 16.10 -16.98
N PRO A 218 9.57 17.42 -17.19
CA PRO A 218 10.51 18.23 -16.41
C PRO A 218 10.21 18.23 -14.90
N LYS A 219 8.93 18.24 -14.51
CA LYS A 219 8.53 18.20 -13.10
C LYS A 219 8.88 16.85 -12.47
N LEU A 220 8.66 15.74 -13.18
CA LEU A 220 9.07 14.43 -12.70
C LEU A 220 10.59 14.33 -12.56
N PHE A 221 11.33 14.93 -13.49
CA PHE A 221 12.79 14.95 -13.42
C PHE A 221 13.28 15.68 -12.16
N GLU A 222 12.70 16.84 -11.84
CA GLU A 222 13.00 17.57 -10.61
C GLU A 222 12.68 16.77 -9.34
N ILE A 223 11.52 16.09 -9.33
CA ILE A 223 11.09 15.23 -8.22
C ILE A 223 12.09 14.10 -7.98
N TRP A 224 12.38 13.31 -9.01
CA TRP A 224 13.32 12.18 -8.88
C TRP A 224 14.73 12.65 -8.54
N LYS A 225 15.17 13.77 -9.12
CA LYS A 225 16.46 14.39 -8.77
C LYS A 225 16.52 14.77 -7.28
N LEU A 226 15.48 15.41 -6.75
CA LEU A 226 15.43 15.79 -5.34
C LEU A 226 15.39 14.55 -4.44
N ALA A 227 14.57 13.56 -4.77
CA ALA A 227 14.49 12.30 -4.03
C ALA A 227 15.87 11.63 -3.95
N THR A 228 16.53 11.38 -5.09
CA THR A 228 17.87 10.77 -5.13
C THR A 228 18.92 11.61 -4.38
N ASN A 229 18.86 12.94 -4.47
CA ASN A 229 19.78 13.81 -3.72
C ASN A 229 19.58 13.69 -2.20
N LEU A 230 18.33 13.66 -1.73
CA LEU A 230 18.02 13.48 -0.32
C LEU A 230 18.40 12.07 0.16
N SER A 231 18.13 11.04 -0.64
CA SER A 231 18.55 9.66 -0.31
C SER A 231 20.07 9.59 -0.18
N ASN A 232 20.84 10.11 -1.13
CA ASN A 232 22.30 10.14 -1.04
C ASN A 232 22.83 10.99 0.13
N LYS A 233 22.12 12.05 0.50
CA LYS A 233 22.46 12.90 1.65
C LYS A 233 22.33 12.15 2.98
N TYR A 234 21.29 11.32 3.13
CA TYR A 234 20.96 10.69 4.41
C TYR A 234 21.35 9.21 4.52
N ASN A 235 21.51 8.49 3.40
CA ASN A 235 21.75 7.04 3.39
C ASN A 235 23.01 6.67 4.17
N GLY A 236 22.87 5.79 5.17
CA GLY A 236 23.97 5.35 6.03
C GLY A 236 24.66 6.46 6.83
N LYS A 237 24.09 7.69 6.90
CA LYS A 237 24.68 8.82 7.62
C LYS A 237 24.12 8.93 9.04
N GLU A 238 24.97 9.34 9.97
CA GLU A 238 24.56 9.66 11.36
C GLU A 238 23.86 8.48 12.07
N GLY A 239 24.21 7.24 11.70
CA GLY A 239 23.61 6.03 12.28
C GLY A 239 22.26 5.63 11.66
N ARG A 240 21.85 6.28 10.56
CA ARG A 240 20.75 5.79 9.70
C ARG A 240 21.11 4.47 9.03
N TYR A 241 20.09 3.72 8.63
CA TYR A 241 20.27 2.48 7.89
C TYR A 241 20.99 2.77 6.56
N ASN A 242 21.85 1.83 6.14
CA ASN A 242 22.52 1.91 4.86
C ASN A 242 21.80 1.03 3.85
N ASN A 243 20.89 1.63 3.09
CA ASN A 243 20.24 0.98 1.98
C ASN A 243 21.26 0.64 0.91
N LYS A 244 21.44 -0.66 0.66
CA LYS A 244 22.51 -1.16 -0.22
C LYS A 244 22.24 -0.85 -1.69
N ALA A 245 20.98 -0.85 -2.12
CA ALA A 245 20.64 -0.53 -3.51
C ALA A 245 20.96 0.93 -3.80
N ILE A 246 20.52 1.83 -2.93
CA ILE A 246 20.78 3.27 -3.04
C ILE A 246 22.28 3.57 -2.88
N SER A 247 22.98 2.88 -1.96
CA SER A 247 24.43 3.03 -1.80
C SER A 247 25.22 2.59 -3.05
N ALA A 248 24.68 1.69 -3.86
CA ALA A 248 25.27 1.26 -5.13
C ALA A 248 24.95 2.23 -6.29
N GLY A 249 24.18 3.29 -6.04
CA GLY A 249 23.67 4.22 -7.05
C GLY A 249 22.38 3.76 -7.72
N GLY A 250 21.85 2.60 -7.32
CA GLY A 250 20.58 2.06 -7.78
C GLY A 250 19.37 2.70 -7.11
N MET A 251 18.25 1.97 -7.13
CA MET A 251 16.96 2.45 -6.65
C MET A 251 16.29 1.45 -5.73
N ASP A 252 15.57 1.99 -4.76
CA ASP A 252 14.71 1.25 -3.85
C ASP A 252 13.49 2.11 -3.57
N PHE A 253 12.31 1.61 -3.97
CA PHE A 253 10.99 2.17 -3.66
C PHE A 253 10.00 1.01 -3.42
N SER A 254 10.47 -0.03 -2.74
CA SER A 254 9.74 -1.27 -2.47
C SER A 254 8.37 -1.07 -1.81
N ASP A 255 8.21 -0.05 -0.96
CA ASP A 255 6.91 0.31 -0.37
C ASP A 255 5.85 0.68 -1.39
N PHE A 256 6.25 1.15 -2.59
CA PHE A 256 5.29 1.49 -3.63
C PHE A 256 4.48 0.29 -4.13
N SER A 257 4.92 -0.93 -3.82
CA SER A 257 4.19 -2.16 -4.13
C SER A 257 2.82 -2.25 -3.46
N GLU A 258 2.60 -1.57 -2.32
CA GLU A 258 1.28 -1.51 -1.69
C GLU A 258 0.30 -0.68 -2.49
N VAL A 259 0.74 0.49 -2.99
CA VAL A 259 -0.06 1.33 -3.90
C VAL A 259 -0.37 0.55 -5.17
N CYS A 260 0.62 -0.13 -5.76
CA CYS A 260 0.41 -0.99 -6.91
C CYS A 260 -0.62 -2.09 -6.64
N TRP A 261 -0.59 -2.70 -5.46
CA TRP A 261 -1.56 -3.73 -5.08
C TRP A 261 -2.98 -3.17 -4.95
N ILE A 262 -3.14 -2.03 -4.25
CA ILE A 262 -4.43 -1.34 -4.05
C ILE A 262 -5.07 -0.96 -5.39
N LEU A 263 -4.26 -0.45 -6.33
CA LEU A 263 -4.73 0.03 -7.62
C LEU A 263 -4.79 -1.06 -8.69
N GLY A 264 -4.48 -2.31 -8.35
CA GLY A 264 -4.51 -3.44 -9.29
C GLY A 264 -3.42 -3.38 -10.37
N LEU A 265 -2.29 -2.74 -10.09
CA LEU A 265 -1.14 -2.58 -11.00
C LEU A 265 -0.11 -3.70 -10.87
N LYS A 266 -0.55 -4.91 -10.50
CA LYS A 266 0.30 -6.08 -10.22
C LYS A 266 1.07 -6.62 -11.45
N ASN A 267 0.75 -6.12 -12.65
CA ASN A 267 1.45 -6.48 -13.89
C ASN A 267 2.78 -5.73 -14.09
N ILE A 268 3.09 -4.76 -13.22
CA ILE A 268 4.42 -4.15 -13.15
C ILE A 268 5.32 -5.15 -12.44
N ASN A 269 6.38 -5.61 -13.10
CA ASN A 269 7.30 -6.57 -12.50
C ASN A 269 8.35 -5.87 -11.65
N ASP A 270 8.95 -4.80 -12.18
CA ASP A 270 10.15 -4.18 -11.64
C ASP A 270 10.27 -2.67 -11.90
N ILE A 271 11.38 -2.10 -11.45
CA ILE A 271 11.74 -0.69 -11.60
C ILE A 271 11.77 -0.27 -13.07
N GLU A 272 12.36 -1.08 -13.96
CA GLU A 272 12.47 -0.74 -15.38
C GLU A 272 11.10 -0.62 -16.02
N GLN A 273 10.23 -1.61 -15.79
CA GLN A 273 8.88 -1.60 -16.32
C GLN A 273 8.06 -0.44 -15.76
N PHE A 274 8.24 -0.08 -14.48
CA PHE A 274 7.60 1.09 -13.88
C PHE A 274 7.94 2.37 -14.65
N PHE A 275 9.23 2.67 -14.84
CA PHE A 275 9.64 3.86 -15.59
C PHE A 275 9.16 3.82 -17.04
N ASN A 276 9.36 2.71 -17.75
CA ASN A 276 8.91 2.57 -19.14
C ASN A 276 7.39 2.80 -19.30
N THR A 277 6.59 2.53 -18.26
CA THR A 277 5.13 2.65 -18.32
C THR A 277 4.62 4.03 -17.91
N TYR A 278 5.21 4.66 -16.88
CA TYR A 278 4.59 5.82 -16.22
C TYR A 278 5.42 7.11 -16.26
N SER A 279 6.67 7.07 -16.72
CA SER A 279 7.56 8.24 -16.66
C SER A 279 7.57 9.15 -17.89
N LEU A 280 6.69 8.89 -18.86
CA LEU A 280 6.51 9.67 -20.09
C LEU A 280 5.77 11.00 -19.83
#